data_AF-A0A540V578-F1
#
_entry.id   AF-A0A540V578-F1
#
_cell.length_a   1.000
_cell.length_b   1.000
_cell.length_c   1.000
_cell.angle_alpha   90.00
_cell.angle_beta   90.00
_cell.angle_gamma   90.00
#
_symmetry.space_group_name_H-M   'P 1'
#
loop_
_entity.id
_entity.type
_entity.pdbx_description
1 polymer ?
#
loop_
_entity_poly.entity_id
_entity_poly.type
_entity_poly.pdbx_seq_one_letter_code
_entity_poly.pdbx_strand_id
1 'polypeptide(L)'
;MFPLIARLAILASFIILAYAPSLHVPFIFDDLPNIVFNPAVHPENWGQLHLVDDGVNGKRAVAMLTFGLNYLWSGLDPSTYHWVNIAIHIGVAFALYGLLATLARAQSRSAALRANATYFAFAVALLWALHPVNTQAVT
;
A
#
# COMPACT_ATOMS: atom_id res chain seq x y z
N MET A 1 -24.74 -2.35 4.46
CA MET A 1 -23.61 -1.45 4.73
C MET A 1 -22.71 -1.97 5.85
N PHE A 2 -23.25 -2.28 7.04
CA PHE A 2 -22.51 -2.93 8.15
C PHE A 2 -21.61 -4.12 7.79
N PRO A 3 -22.03 -5.12 6.98
CA PRO A 3 -21.16 -6.27 6.67
C PRO A 3 -19.97 -5.90 5.77
N LEU A 4 -20.06 -4.83 4.99
CA LEU A 4 -18.94 -4.36 4.16
C LEU A 4 -17.87 -3.71 5.02
N ILE A 5 -18.26 -2.77 5.89
CA ILE A 5 -17.35 -2.06 6.79
C ILE A 5 -16.62 -3.06 7.68
N ALA A 6 -17.32 -4.05 8.23
CA ALA A 6 -16.70 -5.10 9.03
C ALA A 6 -15.61 -5.85 8.26
N ARG A 7 -15.85 -6.26 7.01
CA ARG A 7 -14.84 -6.93 6.18
C ARG A 7 -13.64 -6.04 5.89
N LEU A 8 -13.87 -4.77 5.54
CA LEU A 8 -12.77 -3.82 5.28
C LEU A 8 -11.94 -3.57 6.55
N ALA A 9 -12.60 -3.41 7.70
CA ALA A 9 -11.93 -3.25 8.99
C ALA A 9 -11.08 -4.49 9.32
N ILE A 10 -11.64 -5.69 9.18
CA ILE A 10 -10.90 -6.94 9.41
C ILE A 10 -9.68 -7.01 8.47
N LEU A 11 -9.86 -6.76 7.17
CA LEU A 11 -8.75 -6.79 6.20
C LEU A 11 -7.63 -5.82 6.60
N ALA A 12 -7.98 -4.57 6.95
CA ALA A 12 -7.01 -3.59 7.41
C ALA A 12 -6.32 -4.01 8.72
N SER A 13 -7.05 -4.56 9.69
CA SER A 13 -6.46 -5.05 10.94
C SER A 13 -5.45 -6.16 10.71
N PHE A 14 -5.75 -7.13 9.83
CA PHE A 14 -4.80 -8.20 9.51
C PHE A 14 -3.54 -7.67 8.82
N ILE A 15 -3.69 -6.72 7.89
CA ILE A 15 -2.55 -6.06 7.24
C ILE A 15 -1.69 -5.34 8.27
N ILE A 16 -2.29 -4.49 9.11
CA ILE A 16 -1.56 -3.75 10.15
C ILE A 16 -0.83 -4.72 11.08
N LEU A 17 -1.48 -5.77 11.56
CA LEU A 17 -0.86 -6.74 12.46
C LEU A 17 0.31 -7.49 11.81
N ALA A 18 0.18 -7.85 10.53
CA ALA A 18 1.22 -8.57 9.81
C ALA A 18 2.47 -7.72 9.53
N TYR A 19 2.28 -6.43 9.23
CA TYR A 19 3.38 -5.52 8.87
C TYR A 19 3.82 -4.60 10.01
N ALA A 20 3.13 -4.53 11.15
CA ALA A 20 3.54 -3.72 12.30
C ALA A 20 5.00 -3.92 12.76
N PRO A 21 5.61 -5.12 12.68
CA PRO A 21 7.03 -5.27 12.98
C PRO A 21 7.95 -4.43 12.09
N SER A 22 7.57 -4.15 10.83
CA SER A 22 8.39 -3.36 9.90
C SER A 22 8.59 -1.92 10.35
N LEU A 23 7.69 -1.37 11.16
CA LEU A 23 7.78 0.00 11.68
C LEU A 23 9.07 0.26 12.49
N HIS A 24 9.77 -0.79 12.92
CA HIS A 24 11.01 -0.71 13.70
C HIS A 24 12.25 -1.15 12.91
N VAL A 25 12.10 -1.45 11.62
CA VAL A 25 13.18 -1.86 10.73
C VAL A 25 13.81 -0.59 10.11
N PRO A 26 15.14 -0.52 9.95
CA PRO A 26 15.78 0.61 9.26
C PRO A 26 15.61 0.50 7.74
N PHE A 27 15.92 1.58 7.01
CA PHE A 27 16.09 1.51 5.56
C PHE A 27 17.13 0.46 5.17
N ILE A 28 16.78 -0.44 4.24
CA ILE A 28 17.63 -1.53 3.77
C ILE A 28 17.49 -1.75 2.27
N PHE A 29 18.47 -2.41 1.66
CA PHE A 29 18.46 -2.77 0.23
C PHE A 29 18.13 -1.58 -0.68
N ASP A 30 16.98 -1.65 -1.37
CA ASP A 30 16.56 -0.67 -2.37
C ASP A 30 16.19 0.68 -1.74
N ASP A 31 15.92 0.76 -0.44
CA ASP A 31 15.64 2.05 0.22
C ASP A 31 16.85 2.96 0.20
N LEU A 32 18.06 2.39 0.31
CA LEU A 32 19.30 3.15 0.38
C LEU A 32 19.52 3.97 -0.90
N PRO A 33 19.59 3.39 -2.12
CA PRO A 33 19.78 4.16 -3.33
C PRO A 33 18.55 4.94 -3.79
N ASN A 34 17.33 4.59 -3.36
CA ASN A 34 16.11 5.28 -3.82
C ASN A 34 15.65 6.41 -2.88
N ILE A 35 16.02 6.35 -1.60
CA ILE A 35 15.62 7.30 -0.56
C ILE A 35 16.88 7.93 0.04
N VAL A 36 17.63 7.18 0.86
CA VAL A 36 18.68 7.74 1.73
C VAL A 36 19.80 8.44 0.96
N PHE A 37 20.28 7.85 -0.13
CA PHE A 37 21.38 8.37 -0.94
C PHE A 37 20.89 9.13 -2.19
N ASN A 38 19.58 9.35 -2.29
CA ASN A 38 18.96 9.98 -3.45
C ASN A 38 18.56 11.43 -3.14
N PRO A 39 19.41 12.42 -3.45
CA PRO A 39 19.05 13.82 -3.20
C PRO A 39 17.82 14.27 -4.00
N ALA A 40 17.44 13.55 -5.05
CA ALA A 40 16.28 13.90 -5.85
C ALA A 40 14.94 13.73 -5.11
N VAL A 41 14.89 13.01 -3.99
CA VAL A 41 13.69 12.90 -3.15
C VAL A 41 13.82 13.69 -1.85
N HIS A 42 14.80 14.59 -1.75
CA HIS A 42 15.06 15.42 -0.56
C HIS A 42 14.80 16.92 -0.81
N PRO A 43 13.57 17.33 -1.14
CA PRO A 43 13.25 18.75 -1.28
C PRO A 43 13.45 19.48 0.05
N GLU A 44 14.00 20.69 0.02
CA GLU A 44 14.27 21.48 1.23
C GLU A 44 12.98 22.09 1.82
N ASN A 45 11.95 22.27 0.99
CA ASN A 45 10.65 22.81 1.38
C ASN A 45 9.57 22.42 0.36
N TRP A 46 8.31 22.64 0.74
CA TRP A 46 7.13 22.34 -0.08
C TRP A 46 7.15 22.99 -1.46
N GLY A 47 7.79 24.16 -1.61
CA GLY A 47 7.92 24.86 -2.89
C GLY A 47 8.82 24.13 -3.89
N GLN A 48 9.71 23.27 -3.42
CA GLN A 48 10.65 22.50 -4.24
C GLN A 48 10.13 21.10 -4.60
N LEU A 49 8.90 20.72 -4.22
CA LEU A 49 8.39 19.38 -4.48
C LEU A 49 8.32 19.03 -5.98
N HIS A 50 8.13 20.03 -6.83
CA HIS A 50 8.15 19.89 -8.30
C HIS A 50 9.54 19.55 -8.87
N LEU A 51 10.60 19.70 -8.07
CA LEU A 51 11.97 19.34 -8.43
C LEU A 51 12.30 17.88 -8.13
N VAL A 52 11.38 17.16 -7.47
CA VAL A 52 11.56 15.72 -7.24
C VAL A 52 11.61 15.01 -8.58
N ASP A 53 12.74 14.36 -8.85
CA ASP A 53 12.98 13.64 -10.10
C ASP A 53 12.03 12.44 -10.20
N ASP A 54 11.48 12.21 -11.40
CA ASP A 54 10.56 11.11 -11.67
C ASP A 54 11.25 9.73 -11.79
N GLY A 55 12.59 9.73 -11.63
CA GLY A 55 13.46 8.56 -11.56
C GLY A 55 14.09 8.22 -12.91
N VAL A 56 14.76 7.08 -13.02
CA VAL A 56 15.42 6.67 -14.28
C VAL A 56 14.38 6.49 -15.40
N ASN A 57 14.29 7.49 -16.30
CA ASN A 57 13.32 7.61 -17.40
C ASN A 57 11.86 7.84 -16.97
N GLY A 58 11.60 8.46 -15.83
CA GLY A 58 10.23 8.82 -15.40
C GLY A 58 9.29 7.68 -15.08
N LYS A 59 9.82 6.47 -14.86
CA LYS A 59 9.02 5.27 -14.61
C LYS A 59 8.51 5.15 -13.17
N ARG A 60 8.95 6.03 -12.25
CA ARG A 60 8.67 5.95 -10.82
C ARG A 60 8.15 7.27 -10.23
N ALA A 61 7.63 8.17 -11.06
CA ALA A 61 7.15 9.50 -10.66
C ALA A 61 6.30 9.51 -9.38
N VAL A 62 5.31 8.61 -9.29
CA VAL A 62 4.43 8.53 -8.12
C VAL A 62 5.19 8.13 -6.86
N ALA A 63 6.06 7.11 -6.95
CA ALA A 63 6.84 6.64 -5.81
C ALA A 63 7.85 7.69 -5.35
N MET A 64 8.57 8.33 -6.29
CA MET A 64 9.52 9.40 -5.99
C MET A 64 8.82 10.59 -5.32
N LEU A 65 7.66 10.99 -5.83
CA LEU A 65 6.85 12.04 -5.22
C LEU A 65 6.40 11.66 -3.80
N THR A 66 5.95 10.43 -3.59
CA THR A 66 5.60 9.93 -2.25
C THR A 66 6.80 9.97 -1.30
N PHE A 67 8.00 9.59 -1.75
CA PHE A 67 9.22 9.70 -0.95
C PHE A 67 9.59 11.15 -0.63
N GLY A 68 9.46 12.07 -1.60
CA GLY A 68 9.68 13.50 -1.38
C GLY A 68 8.71 14.09 -0.36
N LEU A 69 7.43 13.67 -0.40
CA LEU A 69 6.43 14.06 0.59
C LEU A 69 6.76 13.51 1.99
N ASN A 70 7.17 12.24 2.10
CA ASN A 70 7.61 11.66 3.37
C ASN A 70 8.83 12.39 3.96
N TYR A 71 9.78 12.76 3.09
CA TYR A 71 10.97 13.49 3.49
C TYR A 71 10.62 14.89 4.03
N LEU A 72 9.71 15.62 3.37
CA LEU A 72 9.24 16.92 3.88
C LEU A 72 8.56 16.81 5.25
N TRP A 73 7.88 15.69 5.50
CA TRP A 73 7.15 15.48 6.74
C TRP A 73 8.07 15.07 7.90
N SER A 74 9.06 14.20 7.65
CA SER A 74 9.81 13.51 8.71
C SER A 74 11.30 13.31 8.45
N GLY A 75 11.81 13.78 7.32
CA GLY A 75 13.19 13.51 6.90
C GLY A 75 13.41 12.02 6.70
N LEU A 76 14.51 11.49 7.24
CA LEU A 76 14.92 10.08 7.11
C LEU A 76 14.48 9.22 8.30
N ASP A 77 13.25 9.42 8.81
CA ASP A 77 12.63 8.49 9.77
C ASP A 77 11.92 7.35 9.02
N PRO A 78 12.45 6.11 9.01
CA PRO A 78 11.86 5.01 8.25
C PRO A 78 10.44 4.64 8.68
N SER A 79 10.08 4.91 9.93
CA SER A 79 8.77 4.52 10.46
C SER A 79 7.61 5.19 9.73
N THR A 80 7.79 6.44 9.28
CA THR A 80 6.76 7.19 8.56
C THR A 80 6.57 6.65 7.14
N TYR A 81 7.65 6.24 6.48
CA TYR A 81 7.62 5.61 5.16
C TYR A 81 6.86 4.28 5.22
N HIS A 82 7.15 3.46 6.23
CA HIS A 82 6.45 2.20 6.44
C HIS A 82 4.96 2.40 6.75
N TRP A 83 4.60 3.42 7.54
CA TRP A 83 3.18 3.74 7.77
C TRP A 83 2.45 4.13 6.48
N VAL A 84 3.09 4.94 5.63
CA VAL A 84 2.54 5.33 4.33
C VAL A 84 2.40 4.12 3.40
N ASN A 85 3.40 3.24 3.35
CA ASN A 85 3.36 2.00 2.58
C ASN A 85 2.23 1.06 3.05
N ILE A 86 2.06 0.89 4.37
CA ILE A 86 0.95 0.12 4.97
C ILE A 86 -0.40 0.73 4.56
N ALA A 87 -0.54 2.06 4.63
CA ALA A 87 -1.78 2.73 4.24
C ALA A 87 -2.10 2.55 2.75
N ILE A 88 -1.09 2.66 1.87
CA ILE A 88 -1.23 2.40 0.43
C ILE A 88 -1.64 0.94 0.21
N HIS A 89 -0.99 -0.02 0.88
CA HIS A 89 -1.29 -1.45 0.76
C HIS A 89 -2.72 -1.78 1.19
N ILE A 90 -3.21 -1.18 2.27
CA ILE A 90 -4.63 -1.28 2.68
C ILE A 90 -5.55 -0.77 1.57
N GLY A 91 -5.23 0.40 0.98
CA GLY A 91 -5.98 0.95 -0.14
C GLY A 91 -6.02 0.02 -1.35
N VAL A 92 -4.88 -0.57 -1.71
CA VAL A 92 -4.78 -1.55 -2.81
C VAL A 92 -5.57 -2.82 -2.48
N ALA A 93 -5.48 -3.34 -1.26
CA ALA A 93 -6.24 -4.52 -0.83
C ALA A 93 -7.76 -4.26 -0.87
N PHE A 94 -8.20 -3.06 -0.51
CA PHE A 94 -9.60 -2.65 -0.61
C PHE A 94 -10.07 -2.58 -2.07
N ALA A 95 -9.25 -1.99 -2.95
CA ALA A 95 -9.53 -1.93 -4.38
C ALA A 95 -9.60 -3.33 -5.00
N LEU A 96 -8.66 -4.22 -4.65
CA LEU A 96 -8.64 -5.61 -5.11
C LEU A 96 -9.88 -6.37 -4.66
N TYR A 97 -10.24 -6.27 -3.37
CA TYR A 97 -11.46 -6.88 -2.85
C TYR A 97 -12.71 -6.35 -3.60
N GLY A 98 -12.80 -5.04 -3.83
CA GLY A 98 -13.90 -4.43 -4.58
C GLY A 98 -13.98 -4.93 -6.02
N LEU A 99 -12.85 -5.04 -6.70
CA LEU A 99 -12.75 -5.57 -8.06
C LEU A 99 -13.21 -7.04 -8.11
N LEU A 100 -12.65 -7.89 -7.26
CA LEU A 100 -12.98 -9.32 -7.20
C LEU A 100 -14.45 -9.55 -6.85
N ALA A 101 -14.98 -8.80 -5.88
CA ALA A 101 -16.39 -8.89 -5.51
C ALA A 101 -17.30 -8.45 -6.67
N THR A 102 -16.91 -7.42 -7.43
CA THR A 102 -17.67 -6.95 -8.60
C THR A 102 -17.68 -8.01 -9.71
N LEU A 103 -16.50 -8.56 -10.05
CA LEU A 103 -16.36 -9.59 -11.09
C LEU A 103 -17.13 -10.87 -10.71
N ALA A 104 -16.98 -11.35 -9.48
CA ALA A 104 -17.62 -12.58 -9.03
C ALA A 104 -19.16 -12.43 -8.95
N ARG A 105 -19.67 -11.24 -8.59
CA ARG A 105 -21.12 -10.96 -8.60
C ARG A 105 -21.68 -10.86 -10.01
N ALA A 106 -20.94 -10.28 -10.96
CA ALA A 106 -21.36 -10.17 -12.35
C ALA A 106 -21.56 -11.54 -13.02
N GLN A 107 -20.78 -12.55 -12.63
CA GLN A 107 -20.90 -13.91 -13.15
C GLN A 107 -21.96 -14.77 -12.42
N SER A 108 -22.47 -14.31 -11.28
CA SER A 108 -23.35 -15.10 -10.40
C SER A 108 -24.83 -14.98 -10.79
N ARG A 109 -25.42 -16.08 -11.29
CA ARG A 109 -26.82 -16.13 -11.73
C ARG A 109 -27.85 -16.17 -10.60
N SER A 110 -27.49 -16.57 -9.37
CA SER A 110 -28.40 -16.63 -8.21
C SER A 110 -27.96 -15.75 -7.04
N ALA A 111 -28.90 -15.36 -6.18
CA ALA A 111 -28.62 -14.52 -5.01
C ALA A 111 -27.70 -15.20 -3.97
N ALA A 112 -27.84 -16.52 -3.79
CA ALA A 112 -26.98 -17.30 -2.90
C ALA A 112 -25.52 -17.32 -3.41
N LEU A 113 -25.32 -17.48 -4.73
CA LEU A 113 -24.00 -17.42 -5.35
C LEU A 113 -23.36 -16.03 -5.21
N ARG A 114 -24.16 -14.95 -5.30
CA ARG A 114 -23.68 -13.57 -5.08
C ARG A 114 -23.20 -13.32 -3.65
N ALA A 115 -23.79 -13.95 -2.64
CA ALA A 115 -23.31 -13.84 -1.25
C ALA A 115 -21.96 -14.55 -1.08
N ASN A 116 -21.85 -15.78 -1.57
CA ASN A 116 -20.60 -16.55 -1.55
C ASN A 116 -19.48 -15.86 -2.34
N ALA A 117 -19.80 -15.18 -3.44
CA ALA A 117 -18.87 -14.39 -4.24
C ALA A 117 -18.14 -13.32 -3.41
N THR A 118 -18.83 -12.67 -2.47
CA THR A 118 -18.21 -11.63 -1.63
C THR A 118 -17.27 -12.20 -0.57
N TYR A 119 -17.60 -13.36 0.03
CA TYR A 119 -16.70 -14.04 0.97
C TYR A 119 -15.49 -14.64 0.25
N PHE A 120 -15.69 -15.17 -0.96
CA PHE A 120 -14.60 -15.64 -1.81
C PHE A 120 -13.64 -14.50 -2.17
N ALA A 121 -14.16 -13.36 -2.66
CA ALA A 121 -13.35 -12.18 -2.96
C ALA A 121 -12.56 -11.67 -1.74
N PHE A 122 -13.20 -11.68 -0.56
CA PHE A 122 -12.55 -11.31 0.69
C PHE A 122 -11.39 -12.25 1.04
N ALA A 123 -11.62 -13.57 0.97
CA ALA A 123 -10.59 -14.57 1.25
C ALA A 123 -9.39 -14.42 0.30
N VAL A 124 -9.64 -14.22 -1.00
CA VAL A 124 -8.58 -14.00 -1.99
C VAL A 124 -7.82 -12.71 -1.72
N ALA A 125 -8.50 -11.61 -1.42
CA ALA A 125 -7.85 -10.34 -1.10
C ALA A 125 -7.00 -10.43 0.18
N LEU A 126 -7.46 -11.14 1.20
CA LEU A 126 -6.71 -11.37 2.43
C LEU A 126 -5.47 -12.24 2.18
N LEU A 127 -5.61 -13.33 1.43
CA LEU A 127 -4.48 -14.18 1.03
C LEU A 127 -3.44 -13.39 0.24
N TRP A 128 -3.89 -12.57 -0.71
CA TRP A 128 -3.00 -11.69 -1.47
C TRP A 128 -2.30 -10.69 -0.56
N ALA A 129 -3.03 -9.97 0.30
CA ALA A 129 -2.47 -8.91 1.13
C ALA A 129 -1.41 -9.41 2.14
N LEU A 130 -1.55 -10.65 2.61
CA LEU A 130 -0.65 -11.30 3.55
C LEU A 130 0.44 -12.15 2.87
N HIS A 131 0.45 -12.25 1.54
CA HIS A 131 1.42 -13.05 0.83
C HIS A 131 2.84 -12.44 0.98
N PRO A 132 3.87 -13.21 1.37
CA PRO A 132 5.22 -12.68 1.64
C PRO A 132 5.88 -11.93 0.47
N VAL A 133 5.46 -12.20 -0.76
CA VAL A 133 5.91 -11.48 -1.96
C VAL A 133 5.68 -9.97 -1.87
N ASN A 134 4.70 -9.52 -1.09
CA ASN A 134 4.40 -8.10 -0.92
C ASN A 134 5.29 -7.42 0.14
N THR A 135 6.09 -8.17 0.90
CA THR A 135 6.90 -7.62 2.00
C THR A 135 7.75 -6.45 1.53
N GLN A 136 8.53 -6.63 0.46
CA GLN A 136 9.41 -5.58 -0.08
C GLN A 136 8.65 -4.31 -0.54
N ALA A 137 7.36 -4.44 -0.88
CA ALA A 137 6.55 -3.29 -1.30
C ALA A 137 5.92 -2.55 -0.10
N VAL A 138 5.76 -3.21 1.05
CA VAL A 138 5.11 -2.66 2.25
C VAL A 138 6.13 -2.20 3.29
N THR A 139 7.30 -2.84 3.32
CA THR A 139 8.39 -2.57 4.25
C THR A 139 9.51 -1.90 3.50
#